data_AF-A0A392SJR9-F1
#
_entry.id   AF-A0A392SJR9-F1
#
_cell.length_a   1.000
_cell.length_b   1.000
_cell.length_c   1.000
_cell.angle_alpha   90.00
_cell.angle_beta   90.00
_cell.angle_gamma   90.00
#
_symmetry.space_group_name_H-M   'P 1'
#
loop_
_entity.id
_entity.type
_entity.pdbx_description
1 polymer ?
#
loop_
_entity_poly.entity_id
_entity_poly.type
_entity_poly.pdbx_seq_one_letter_code
_entity_poly.pdbx_strand_id
1 'polypeptide(L)'
;SPHYNTVEAEEDKCVKFESGLCPDIKQLIGFSEIQDFPTLMTKARICDEDGKAKSSYYKAMNDRKGKGQDRGKSYDNKERGNGSGRKKQGNGQCYKCGARGHMS
;
A
#
# COMPACT_ATOMS: atom_id res chain seq x y z
N SER A 1 -52.95 9.66 1.34
CA SER A 1 -51.93 10.66 1.73
C SER A 1 -50.76 10.58 0.78
N PRO A 2 -50.28 11.69 0.21
CA PRO A 2 -49.03 11.67 -0.53
C PRO A 2 -47.93 11.37 0.49
N HIS A 3 -47.23 10.26 0.30
CA HIS A 3 -46.10 9.88 1.15
C HIS A 3 -44.91 10.74 0.72
N TYR A 4 -44.73 11.90 1.36
CA TYR A 4 -43.57 12.75 1.17
C TYR A 4 -42.33 12.03 1.72
N ASN A 5 -41.72 11.14 0.92
CA ASN A 5 -40.30 10.90 1.06
C ASN A 5 -39.63 12.12 0.45
N THR A 6 -39.34 13.12 1.28
CA THR A 6 -38.65 14.33 0.84
C THR A 6 -37.22 13.95 0.47
N VAL A 7 -36.78 14.35 -0.72
CA VAL A 7 -35.41 14.12 -1.22
C VAL A 7 -34.36 14.58 -0.21
N GLU A 8 -34.63 15.68 0.51
CA GLU A 8 -33.78 16.18 1.60
C GLU A 8 -33.57 15.15 2.73
N ALA A 9 -34.61 14.37 3.07
CA ALA A 9 -34.50 13.34 4.11
C ALA A 9 -33.70 12.11 3.64
N GLU A 10 -33.57 11.88 2.33
CA GLU A 10 -32.70 10.84 1.75
C GLU A 10 -31.25 11.33 1.68
N GLU A 11 -31.03 12.56 1.26
CA GLU A 11 -29.71 13.19 1.23
C GLU A 11 -29.07 13.23 2.62
N ASP A 12 -29.83 13.59 3.67
CA ASP A 12 -29.34 13.56 5.05
C ASP A 12 -28.88 12.15 5.48
N LYS A 13 -29.58 11.09 5.05
CA LYS A 13 -29.18 9.70 5.33
C LYS A 13 -27.88 9.36 4.60
N CYS A 14 -27.76 9.77 3.34
CA CYS A 14 -26.56 9.57 2.53
C CYS A 14 -25.35 10.25 3.16
N VAL A 15 -25.47 11.54 3.50
CA VAL A 15 -24.42 12.33 4.16
C VAL A 15 -23.98 11.69 5.47
N LYS A 16 -24.94 11.26 6.30
CA LYS A 16 -24.63 10.59 7.57
C LYS A 16 -23.88 9.27 7.35
N PHE A 17 -24.29 8.47 6.37
CA PHE A 17 -23.62 7.22 6.06
C PHE A 17 -22.21 7.44 5.49
N GLU A 18 -22.05 8.37 4.55
CA GLU A 18 -20.76 8.74 3.97
C GLU A 18 -19.76 9.28 5.00
N SER A 19 -20.24 9.89 6.09
CA SER A 19 -19.39 10.34 7.19
C SER A 19 -18.71 9.19 7.94
N GLY A 20 -19.31 7.99 7.94
CA GLY A 20 -18.79 6.78 8.58
C GLY A 20 -18.00 5.86 7.64
N LEU A 21 -17.94 6.16 6.34
CA LEU A 21 -17.20 5.36 5.37
C LEU A 21 -15.68 5.56 5.51
N CYS A 22 -14.94 4.50 5.24
CA CYS A 22 -13.48 4.58 5.14
C CYS A 22 -13.09 5.59 4.05
N PRO A 23 -12.06 6.44 4.24
CA PRO A 23 -11.69 7.48 3.29
C PRO A 23 -11.49 7.01 1.85
N ASP A 24 -10.88 5.83 1.65
CA ASP A 24 -10.66 5.27 0.31
C ASP A 24 -11.98 4.96 -0.40
N ILE A 25 -12.92 4.33 0.31
CA ILE A 25 -14.27 4.03 -0.19
C ILE A 25 -15.05 5.31 -0.44
N LYS A 26 -14.95 6.27 0.49
CA LYS A 26 -15.61 7.58 0.38
C LYS A 26 -15.14 8.34 -0.86
N GLN A 27 -13.84 8.33 -1.18
CA GLN A 27 -13.34 8.95 -2.40
C GLN A 27 -13.92 8.29 -3.66
N LEU A 28 -13.92 6.96 -3.72
CA LEU A 28 -14.47 6.20 -4.86
C LEU A 28 -15.94 6.52 -5.11
N ILE A 29 -16.74 6.62 -4.04
CA ILE A 29 -18.17 6.91 -4.13
C ILE A 29 -18.45 8.39 -4.38
N GLY A 30 -17.66 9.30 -3.80
CA GLY A 30 -17.86 10.74 -3.91
C GLY A 30 -17.83 11.27 -5.35
N PHE A 31 -17.19 10.55 -6.28
CA PHE A 31 -17.23 10.86 -7.71
C PHE A 31 -18.55 10.49 -8.40
N SER A 32 -19.42 9.70 -7.76
CA SER A 32 -20.64 9.16 -8.34
C SER A 32 -21.92 9.96 -8.03
N GLU A 33 -21.81 11.08 -7.29
CA GLU A 33 -22.92 11.99 -6.90
C GLU A 33 -24.26 11.27 -6.64
N ILE A 34 -24.28 10.34 -5.67
CA ILE A 34 -25.43 9.47 -5.41
C ILE A 34 -26.39 10.14 -4.42
N GLN A 35 -27.65 10.30 -4.80
CA GLN A 35 -28.69 10.86 -3.93
C GLN A 35 -29.60 9.80 -3.30
N ASP A 36 -29.62 8.58 -3.85
CA ASP A 36 -30.45 7.47 -3.38
C ASP A 36 -29.70 6.59 -2.37
N PHE A 37 -30.26 6.48 -1.15
CA PHE A 37 -29.62 5.76 -0.06
C PHE A 37 -29.42 4.24 -0.33
N PRO A 38 -30.41 3.49 -0.84
CA PRO A 38 -30.22 2.09 -1.27
C PRO A 38 -29.08 1.90 -2.28
N THR A 39 -28.98 2.80 -3.26
CA THR A 39 -27.93 2.80 -4.27
C THR A 39 -26.57 3.07 -3.66
N LEU A 40 -26.47 4.09 -2.79
CA LEU A 40 -25.25 4.43 -2.06
C LEU A 40 -24.74 3.22 -1.26
N MET A 41 -25.63 2.58 -0.52
CA MET A 41 -25.28 1.43 0.31
C MET A 41 -24.77 0.25 -0.53
N THR A 42 -25.42 0.00 -1.67
CA THR A 42 -25.02 -1.05 -2.61
C THR A 42 -23.65 -0.77 -3.22
N LYS A 43 -23.39 0.45 -3.70
CA LYS A 43 -22.08 0.81 -4.25
C LYS A 43 -20.98 0.79 -3.19
N ALA A 44 -21.25 1.27 -1.98
CA ALA A 44 -20.30 1.23 -0.88
C ALA A 44 -19.87 -0.20 -0.55
N ARG A 45 -20.83 -1.12 -0.52
CA ARG A 45 -20.55 -2.54 -0.31
C ARG A 45 -19.67 -3.11 -1.42
N ILE A 46 -19.98 -2.83 -2.69
CA ILE A 46 -19.18 -3.31 -3.82
C ILE A 46 -17.74 -2.76 -3.74
N CYS A 47 -17.57 -1.47 -3.46
CA CYS A 47 -16.24 -0.85 -3.34
C CYS A 47 -15.42 -1.43 -2.18
N ASP A 48 -16.04 -1.79 -1.06
CA ASP A 48 -15.38 -2.47 0.05
C ASP A 48 -14.88 -3.87 -0.36
N GLU A 49 -15.72 -4.66 -1.03
CA GLU A 49 -15.35 -6.00 -1.52
C GLU A 49 -14.23 -5.93 -2.56
N ASP A 50 -14.32 -4.98 -3.51
CA ASP A 50 -13.28 -4.75 -4.53
C ASP A 50 -11.96 -4.29 -3.90
N GLY A 51 -12.02 -3.42 -2.89
CA GLY A 51 -10.84 -2.98 -2.13
C GLY A 51 -10.15 -4.15 -1.42
N LYS A 52 -10.92 -5.03 -0.80
CA LYS A 52 -10.42 -6.26 -0.16
C LYS A 52 -9.82 -7.23 -1.18
N ALA A 53 -10.49 -7.44 -2.32
CA ALA A 53 -10.00 -8.30 -3.40
C ALA A 53 -8.67 -7.78 -3.96
N LYS A 54 -8.57 -6.48 -4.20
CA LYS A 54 -7.34 -5.82 -4.66
C LYS A 54 -6.21 -5.98 -3.64
N SER A 55 -6.47 -5.72 -2.36
CA SER A 55 -5.47 -5.88 -1.29
C SER A 55 -4.98 -7.33 -1.18
N SER A 56 -5.90 -8.30 -1.21
CA SER A 56 -5.61 -9.74 -1.25
C SER A 56 -4.68 -10.11 -2.41
N TYR A 57 -5.01 -9.66 -3.63
CA TYR A 57 -4.21 -9.92 -4.83
C TYR A 57 -2.77 -9.41 -4.70
N TYR A 58 -2.59 -8.14 -4.31
CA TYR A 58 -1.25 -7.56 -4.16
C TYR A 58 -0.46 -8.17 -3.00
N LYS A 59 -1.13 -8.57 -1.92
CA LYS A 59 -0.49 -9.32 -0.82
C LYS A 59 0.05 -10.66 -1.32
N ALA A 60 -0.78 -11.46 -1.99
CA ALA A 60 -0.36 -12.75 -2.54
C ALA A 60 0.76 -12.61 -3.59
N MET A 61 0.71 -11.55 -4.40
CA MET A 61 1.75 -11.23 -5.38
C MET A 61 3.08 -10.85 -4.71
N ASN A 62 3.05 -10.02 -3.66
CA ASN A 62 4.24 -9.65 -2.89
C ASN A 62 4.81 -10.82 -2.08
N ASP A 63 3.98 -11.69 -1.51
CA ASP A 63 4.42 -12.87 -0.76
C ASP A 63 5.19 -13.86 -1.64
N ARG A 64 4.76 -14.04 -2.89
CA ARG A 64 5.49 -14.85 -3.89
C ARG A 64 6.80 -14.20 -4.30
N LYS A 65 6.81 -12.87 -4.48
CA LYS A 65 8.02 -12.11 -4.80
C LYS A 65 9.03 -12.07 -3.66
N GLY A 66 8.56 -12.10 -2.40
CA GLY A 66 9.38 -12.12 -1.18
C GLY A 66 10.02 -13.48 -0.84
N LYS A 67 9.65 -14.57 -1.53
CA LYS A 67 10.27 -15.89 -1.39
C LYS A 67 11.23 -16.28 -2.52
N GLY A 68 11.43 -15.41 -3.52
CA GLY A 68 12.15 -15.73 -4.75
C GLY A 68 13.36 -14.85 -5.05
N GLN A 69 13.90 -14.12 -4.08
CA GLN A 69 15.24 -13.58 -4.17
C GLN A 69 16.03 -14.21 -3.04
N ASP A 70 16.69 -15.32 -3.38
CA ASP A 70 18.07 -15.61 -3.01
C ASP A 70 18.63 -14.58 -2.01
N ARG A 71 18.18 -14.68 -0.76
CA ARG A 71 18.77 -13.93 0.35
C ARG A 71 20.10 -14.60 0.61
N GLY A 72 21.08 -14.16 -0.16
CA GLY A 72 22.46 -14.55 -0.03
C GLY A 72 22.75 -15.85 -0.77
N LYS A 73 23.57 -15.73 -1.82
CA LYS A 73 24.62 -16.70 -2.12
C LYS A 73 24.99 -17.47 -0.85
N SER A 74 24.62 -18.75 -0.77
CA SER A 74 25.21 -19.66 0.18
C SER A 74 26.65 -19.90 -0.26
N TYR A 75 27.56 -19.04 0.21
CA TYR A 75 28.96 -19.44 0.21
C TYR A 75 29.13 -20.43 1.36
N ASP A 76 28.88 -21.71 1.08
CA ASP A 76 29.53 -22.80 1.80
C ASP A 76 31.02 -22.71 1.47
N ASN A 77 31.75 -21.89 2.22
CA ASN A 77 33.19 -22.01 2.30
C ASN A 77 33.49 -22.92 3.49
N LYS A 78 33.36 -24.23 3.27
CA LYS A 78 34.21 -25.18 3.98
C LYS A 78 35.67 -24.84 3.67
N GLU A 79 36.30 -24.27 4.68
CA GLU A 79 37.64 -24.66 5.12
C GLU A 79 38.76 -24.55 4.08
N ARG A 80 39.40 -23.37 4.04
CA ARG A 80 40.83 -23.19 4.38
C ARG A 80 41.35 -21.88 3.78
N GLY A 81 41.96 -21.06 4.64
CA GLY A 81 43.03 -20.18 4.21
C GLY A 81 42.83 -18.70 4.53
N ASN A 82 43.54 -18.26 5.57
CA ASN A 82 43.93 -16.89 5.89
C ASN A 82 42.86 -15.86 6.25
N GLY A 83 42.81 -15.59 7.56
CA GLY A 83 42.30 -14.33 8.08
C GLY A 83 43.05 -13.13 7.51
N SER A 84 42.33 -12.29 6.79
CA SER A 84 42.51 -10.85 6.86
C SER A 84 41.17 -10.19 6.56
N GLY A 85 40.65 -9.44 7.54
CA GLY A 85 39.46 -8.62 7.37
C GLY A 85 39.73 -7.53 6.35
N ARG A 86 39.60 -7.83 5.06
CA ARG A 86 39.79 -6.85 3.99
C ARG A 86 38.45 -6.22 3.67
N LYS A 87 38.14 -5.14 4.41
CA LYS A 87 37.13 -4.14 4.02
C LYS A 87 37.33 -3.85 2.53
N LYS A 88 36.28 -4.02 1.73
CA LYS A 88 36.26 -3.59 0.33
C LYS A 88 36.61 -2.09 0.33
N GLN A 89 37.83 -1.76 -0.07
CA GLN A 89 38.28 -0.38 -0.20
C GLN A 89 37.39 0.29 -1.23
N GLY A 90 36.42 1.06 -0.75
CA GLY A 90 35.60 1.91 -1.59
C GLY A 90 36.55 2.86 -2.30
N ASN A 91 36.55 2.81 -3.62
CA ASN A 91 37.31 3.72 -4.48
C ASN A 91 36.72 5.15 -4.48
N GLY A 92 36.02 5.51 -3.40
CA GLY A 92 35.41 6.81 -3.17
C GLY A 92 36.42 7.77 -2.57
N GLN A 93 36.34 9.01 -3.03
CA GLN A 93 37.11 10.13 -2.50
C GLN A 93 36.28 10.77 -1.39
N CYS A 94 36.90 11.13 -0.28
CA CYS A 94 36.23 11.89 0.76
C CYS A 94 35.77 13.24 0.20
N TYR A 95 34.48 13.59 0.34
CA TYR A 95 33.94 14.85 -0.20
C TYR A 95 34.54 16.10 0.45
N LYS A 96 35.11 15.95 1.65
CA LYS A 96 35.73 17.06 2.40
C LYS A 96 37.20 17.27 2.05
N CYS A 97 37.95 16.20 1.73
CA CYS A 97 39.40 16.29 1.52
C CYS A 97 39.92 15.69 0.20
N GLY A 98 39.07 15.08 -0.62
CA GLY A 98 39.41 14.48 -1.92
C GLY A 98 40.28 13.21 -1.85
N ALA A 99 40.73 12.79 -0.66
CA ALA A 99 41.60 11.63 -0.51
C ALA A 99 40.85 10.31 -0.69
N ARG A 100 41.50 9.34 -1.36
CA ARG A 100 41.01 7.96 -1.48
C ARG A 100 41.27 7.19 -0.18
N GLY A 101 40.33 6.33 0.21
CA GLY A 101 40.51 5.38 1.32
C GLY A 101 39.65 5.63 2.56
N HIS A 102 38.87 6.72 2.59
CA HIS A 102 37.80 6.92 3.57
C HIS A 102 36.68 7.79 2.98
N MET A 103 35.46 7.61 3.49
CA MET A 103 34.33 8.52 3.26
C MET A 103 34.07 9.26 4.58
N SER A 104 34.03 10.60 4.54
CA SER A 104 33.62 11.44 5.69
C SER A 104 32.13 11.71 5.64
#